data_AF-A0A8G2BIW5-F1
#
_entry.id   AF-A0A8G2BIW5-F1
#
_cell.length_a   1.000
_cell.length_b   1.000
_cell.length_c   1.000
_cell.angle_alpha   90.00
_cell.angle_beta   90.00
_cell.angle_gamma   90.00
#
_symmetry.space_group_name_H-M   'P 1'
#
loop_
_entity.id
_entity.type
_entity.pdbx_description
1 polymer ?
#
loop_
_entity_poly.entity_id
_entity_poly.type
_entity_poly.pdbx_seq_one_letter_code
_entity_poly.pdbx_strand_id
1 'polypeptide(L)' 'MVGIKNKPVTILGHEVQRRHYTWWAILYVLIFVGLPVTLLMALLDLAAWGLTVHVFGADCYGIGCLFL' A
#
# COMPACT_ATOMS: atom_id res chain seq x y z
N MET A 1 -4.45 -8.38 -21.76
CA MET A 1 -3.19 -8.84 -21.14
C MET A 1 -2.04 -8.37 -22.02
N VAL A 2 -1.32 -7.34 -21.60
CA VAL A 2 -0.20 -6.77 -22.38
C VAL A 2 0.93 -7.78 -22.38
N GLY A 3 1.08 -8.53 -23.48
CA GLY A 3 2.18 -9.46 -23.69
C GLY A 3 3.46 -8.69 -23.97
N ILE A 4 4.18 -8.29 -22.92
CA ILE A 4 5.51 -7.69 -23.05
C ILE A 4 6.44 -8.78 -23.59
N LYS A 5 6.92 -8.61 -24.82
CA LYS A 5 7.81 -9.55 -25.51
C LYS A 5 9.09 -9.72 -24.67
N ASN A 6 9.24 -10.91 -24.08
CA ASN A 6 10.22 -11.21 -23.04
C ASN A 6 11.63 -11.59 -23.58
N LYS A 7 12.25 -10.78 -24.45
CA LYS A 7 13.64 -11.03 -24.90
C LYS A 7 14.70 -10.29 -24.05
N PRO A 8 15.82 -10.93 -23.62
CA PRO A 8 16.95 -10.23 -23.01
C PRO A 8 17.57 -9.26 -24.02
N VAL A 9 18.09 -8.13 -23.53
CA VAL A 9 18.68 -7.07 -24.37
C VAL A 9 20.19 -7.15 -24.22
N THR A 10 20.89 -7.18 -25.35
CA THR A 10 22.35 -7.17 -25.40
C THR A 10 22.83 -5.73 -25.55
N ILE A 11 23.66 -5.26 -24.61
CA ILE A 11 24.26 -3.92 -24.65
C ILE A 11 25.77 -4.12 -24.67
N LEU A 12 26.46 -3.56 -25.68
CA LEU A 12 27.93 -3.66 -25.83
C LEU A 12 28.49 -5.10 -25.78
N GLY A 13 27.72 -6.09 -26.26
CA GLY A 13 28.13 -7.50 -26.23
C GLY A 13 27.94 -8.20 -24.87
N HIS A 14 27.30 -7.55 -23.90
CA HIS A 14 26.90 -8.17 -22.64
C HIS A 14 25.38 -8.34 -22.59
N GLU A 15 24.93 -9.56 -22.27
CA GLU A 15 23.51 -9.83 -22.06
C GLU A 15 23.09 -9.31 -20.69
N VAL A 16 22.25 -8.27 -20.69
CA VAL A 16 21.67 -7.76 -19.44
C VAL A 16 20.49 -8.65 -19.07
N GLN A 17 20.70 -9.46 -18.03
CA GLN A 17 19.64 -10.23 -17.38
C GLN A 17 18.53 -9.29 -16.93
N ARG A 18 17.27 -9.74 -17.07
CA ARG A 18 16.13 -8.88 -16.72
C ARG A 18 16.08 -8.63 -15.22
N ARG A 19 15.51 -7.48 -14.87
CA ARG A 19 15.17 -7.19 -13.48
C ARG A 19 14.08 -8.17 -13.03
N HIS A 20 14.42 -9.08 -12.13
CA HIS A 20 13.46 -9.97 -11.50
C HIS A 20 12.77 -9.22 -10.36
N TYR A 21 11.44 -9.34 -10.27
CA TYR A 21 10.71 -8.91 -9.09
C TYR A 21 11.11 -9.83 -7.93
N THR A 22 11.89 -9.29 -7.01
CA THR A 22 12.31 -10.01 -5.81
C THR A 22 11.30 -9.79 -4.70
N TRP A 23 11.25 -10.70 -3.74
CA TRP A 23 10.46 -10.53 -2.52
C TRP A 23 10.81 -9.20 -1.80
N TRP A 24 12.07 -8.78 -1.89
CA TRP A 24 12.55 -7.49 -1.40
C TRP A 24 11.85 -6.29 -2.05
N ALA A 25 11.52 -6.37 -3.35
CA ALA A 25 10.78 -5.30 -4.01
C ALA A 25 9.36 -5.15 -3.44
N ILE A 26 8.71 -6.28 -3.12
CA ILE A 26 7.39 -6.29 -2.48
C ILE A 26 7.47 -5.68 -1.08
N LEU A 27 8.45 -6.10 -0.27
CA LEU A 27 8.69 -5.54 1.07
C LEU A 27 8.94 -4.03 1.01
N TYR A 28 9.74 -3.56 0.03
CA TYR A 28 9.97 -2.13 -0.16
C TYR A 28 8.67 -1.37 -0.44
N VAL A 29 7.83 -1.88 -1.35
CA VAL A 29 6.54 -1.24 -1.67
C VAL A 29 5.63 -1.23 -0.44
N LEU A 30 5.54 -2.34 0.29
CA LEU A 30 4.71 -2.43 1.48
C LEU A 30 5.16 -1.47 2.58
N ILE A 31 6.47 -1.33 2.82
CA ILE A 31 7.00 -0.50 3.90
C ILE A 31 6.96 0.98 3.53
N PHE A 32 7.37 1.35 2.31
CA PHE A 32 7.54 2.75 1.93
C PHE A 32 6.32 3.38 1.28
N VAL A 33 5.39 2.57 0.76
CA VAL A 33 4.16 3.06 0.13
C VAL A 33 2.94 2.58 0.89
N GLY A 34 2.85 1.27 1.14
CA GLY A 34 1.72 0.67 1.85
C GLY A 34 1.55 1.27 3.24
N LEU A 35 2.54 1.07 4.11
CA LEU A 35 2.51 1.48 5.51
C LEU A 35 2.18 2.97 5.72
N PRO A 36 2.81 3.95 5.04
CA PRO A 36 2.45 5.35 5.25
C PRO A 36 1.04 5.70 4.76
N VAL A 37 0.58 5.10 3.65
CA VAL A 37 -0.80 5.31 3.18
C VAL A 37 -1.80 4.71 4.16
N THR A 38 -1.57 3.48 4.64
CA THR A 38 -2.45 2.83 5.62
C THR A 38 -2.45 3.60 6.94
N LEU A 39 -1.29 4.07 7.40
CA LEU A 39 -1.17 4.88 8.60
C LEU A 39 -1.95 6.18 8.48
N LEU A 40 -1.82 6.89 7.36
CA LEU A 40 -2.56 8.12 7.09
C LEU A 40 -4.08 7.88 7.12
N MET A 41 -4.54 6.82 6.44
CA MET A 41 -5.96 6.46 6.41
C MET A 41 -6.48 6.08 7.80
N ALA A 42 -5.70 5.34 8.59
CA ALA A 42 -6.06 4.99 9.96
C ALA A 42 -6.15 6.24 10.87
N LEU A 43 -5.24 7.21 10.72
CA LEU A 43 -5.31 8.47 11.46
C LEU A 43 -6.55 9.29 11.09
N LEU A 44 -6.88 9.36 9.80
CA LEU A 44 -8.10 10.01 9.31
C LEU A 44 -9.36 9.34 9.88
N ASP A 45 -9.38 8.01 9.91
CA ASP A 45 -10.51 7.24 10.44
C ASP A 45 -10.67 7.45 11.96
N LEU A 46 -9.56 7.50 12.72
CA LEU A 46 -9.58 7.86 14.15
C LEU A 46 -10.08 9.29 14.38
N ALA A 47 -9.67 10.24 13.56
CA ALA A 47 -10.15 11.62 13.65
C ALA A 47 -11.65 11.72 13.34
N ALA A 48 -12.11 10.97 12.32
CA ALA A 48 -13.53 10.88 11.98
C ALA A 48 -14.34 10.21 13.10
N TRP A 49 -13.85 9.13 13.69
CA TRP A 49 -14.47 8.48 14.85
C TRP A 49 -14.63 9.46 16.01
N GLY A 50 -13.56 10.18 16.37
CA GLY A 50 -13.60 11.20 17.42
C GLY A 50 -14.65 12.28 17.14
N LEU A 51 -14.72 12.76 15.89
CA LEU A 51 -15.73 13.73 15.48
C LEU A 51 -17.15 13.16 15.58
N THR A 52 -17.39 11.96 15.05
CA THR A 52 -18.73 11.36 15.03
C THR A 52 -19.24 10.99 16.42
N VAL A 53 -18.37 10.47 17.29
CA VAL A 53 -18.76 10.07 18.65
C VAL A 53 -18.94 11.29 19.55
N HIS A 54 -17.98 12.23 19.54
CA HIS A 54 -18.02 13.36 20.47
C HIS A 54 -18.88 14.54 19.99
N VAL A 55 -19.01 14.76 18.68
CA VAL A 55 -19.78 15.89 18.14
C VAL A 55 -21.18 15.48 17.72
N PHE A 56 -21.33 14.29 17.14
CA PHE A 56 -22.62 13.82 16.62
C PHE A 56 -23.33 12.78 17.49
N GLY A 57 -22.68 12.31 18.57
CA GLY A 57 -23.28 11.35 19.51
C GLY A 57 -23.55 9.97 18.88
N ALA A 58 -22.81 9.60 17.83
CA ALA A 58 -22.94 8.29 17.21
C ALA A 58 -22.35 7.20 18.14
N ASP A 59 -23.05 6.08 18.30
CA ASP A 59 -22.64 4.98 19.19
C ASP A 59 -21.40 4.22 18.65
N CYS A 60 -21.23 4.13 17.33
CA CYS A 60 -20.05 3.54 16.72
C CYS A 60 -19.82 4.08 15.29
N TYR A 61 -18.55 4.33 14.92
CA TYR A 61 -18.13 4.69 13.55
C TYR A 61 -16.69 4.25 13.29
N GLY A 62 -16.37 3.82 12.06
CA GLY A 62 -14.99 3.47 11.66
C GLY A 62 -14.35 2.36 12.52
N ILE A 63 -13.09 2.56 12.92
CA ILE A 63 -12.31 1.68 13.81
C ILE A 63 -13.02 1.39 15.14
N GLY A 64 -13.87 2.29 15.63
CA GLY A 64 -14.65 2.07 16.84
C GLY A 64 -15.65 0.90 16.75
N CYS A 65 -16.06 0.49 15.54
CA CYS A 65 -16.94 -0.67 15.33
C CYS A 65 -16.18 -1.95 14.92
N LEU A 66 -14.85 -1.93 14.76
CA LEU A 66 -14.11 -3.06 14.17
C LEU A 66 -14.05 -4.31 15.08
N PHE A 67 -14.40 -4.16 16.35
CA PHE A 67 -14.35 -5.21 17.38
C PHE A 67 -15.62 -5.30 18.25
N LEU A 68 -16.70 -4.64 17.83
CA LEU A 68 -17.97 -4.53 18.56
C LEU A 68 -19.06 -5.29 17.81
#